data_AF-A0A2V2RSI5-F1
#
_entry.id   AF-A0A2V2RSI5-F1
#
_cell.length_a   1.000
_cell.length_b   1.000
_cell.length_c   1.000
_cell.angle_alpha   90.00
_cell.angle_beta   90.00
_cell.angle_gamma   90.00
#
_symmetry.space_group_name_H-M   'P 1'
#
loop_
_entity.id
_entity.type
_entity.pdbx_description
1 polymer ?
#
loop_
_entity_poly.entity_id
_entity_poly.type
_entity_poly.pdbx_seq_one_letter_code
_entity_poly.pdbx_strand_id
1 'polypeptide(L)'
;MKFPLMAHFEDLSDCQYLPGSEGLAFKAVGWLQRGKDYHKGDVPEDFFEKLLVLLQDPWTPPIATAGVHHCSLCRFSGGRAEFDCHFGKTNFRRYSFSGVGNGFLFVPNGSTLFISPSSIAHYIDAHQYCPPGDFQKAVLVCPDMRSAAYLRSLLATPAREWLQRLHVE
;
A
#
# COMPACT_ATOMS: atom_id res chain seq x y z
N MET A 1 -1.87 21.36 10.72
CA MET A 1 -1.86 21.02 9.27
C MET A 1 -3.19 20.37 8.93
N LYS A 2 -3.90 20.87 7.91
CA LYS A 2 -5.06 20.15 7.35
C LYS A 2 -4.50 19.04 6.46
N PHE A 3 -4.59 17.79 6.90
CA PHE A 3 -4.37 16.65 6.01
C PHE A 3 -5.44 16.70 4.92
N PRO A 4 -5.11 16.69 3.62
CA PRO A 4 -6.12 16.65 2.58
C PRO A 4 -6.98 15.40 2.79
N LEU A 5 -8.30 15.59 2.77
CA LEU A 5 -9.32 14.58 3.06
C LEU A 5 -9.27 13.35 2.14
N MET A 6 -8.48 13.39 1.05
CA MET A 6 -8.27 12.27 0.12
C MET A 6 -6.90 12.45 -0.54
N ALA A 7 -6.04 11.43 -0.48
CA ALA A 7 -4.72 11.45 -1.14
C ALA A 7 -4.77 10.58 -2.39
N HIS A 8 -4.62 11.23 -3.54
CA HIS A 8 -4.45 10.57 -4.83
C HIS A 8 -3.03 10.80 -5.33
N PHE A 9 -2.39 9.74 -5.82
CA PHE A 9 -1.14 9.78 -6.54
C PHE A 9 -1.25 8.89 -7.78
N GLU A 10 -0.78 9.38 -8.92
CA GLU A 10 -0.64 8.55 -10.12
C GLU A 10 0.34 7.42 -9.82
N ASP A 11 0.09 6.23 -10.36
CA ASP A 11 1.01 5.12 -10.17
C ASP A 11 2.41 5.47 -10.69
N LEU A 12 3.44 5.10 -9.92
CA LEU A 12 4.86 5.39 -10.16
C LEU A 12 5.25 6.88 -10.09
N SER A 13 4.32 7.77 -9.69
CA SER A 13 4.69 9.13 -9.27
C SER A 13 5.38 9.12 -7.91
N ASP A 14 6.00 10.24 -7.55
CA ASP A 14 6.69 10.37 -6.27
C ASP A 14 5.67 10.41 -5.12
N CYS A 15 5.83 9.49 -4.17
CA CYS A 15 4.99 9.41 -2.98
C CYS A 15 5.51 10.37 -1.91
N GLN A 16 4.81 11.49 -1.72
CA GLN A 16 5.13 12.53 -0.74
C GLN A 16 4.16 12.54 0.44
N TYR A 17 3.47 11.42 0.68
CA TYR A 17 2.48 11.32 1.76
C TYR A 17 3.14 11.18 3.14
N LEU A 18 4.32 10.55 3.19
CA LEU A 18 4.98 10.23 4.47
C LEU A 18 5.76 11.44 5.01
N PRO A 19 5.69 11.74 6.32
CA PRO A 19 6.54 12.76 6.92
C PRO A 19 8.02 12.48 6.68
N GLY A 20 8.82 13.52 6.37
CA GLY A 20 10.26 13.39 6.14
C GLY A 20 10.65 12.73 4.82
N SER A 21 9.68 12.44 3.94
CA SER A 21 9.92 11.84 2.62
C SER A 21 10.31 12.84 1.54
N GLU A 22 10.45 14.12 1.88
CA GLU A 22 10.77 15.18 0.92
C GLU A 22 12.12 14.91 0.22
N GLY A 23 12.08 14.93 -1.12
CA GLY A 23 13.24 14.63 -1.97
C GLY A 23 13.63 13.15 -2.04
N LEU A 24 12.93 12.26 -1.34
CA LEU A 24 13.14 10.82 -1.44
C LEU A 24 12.26 10.27 -2.57
N ALA A 25 12.89 9.56 -3.51
CA ALA A 25 12.22 9.01 -4.69
C ALA A 25 11.40 7.74 -4.39
N PHE A 26 10.49 7.82 -3.41
CA PHE A 26 9.50 6.79 -3.15
C PHE A 26 8.44 6.77 -4.23
N LYS A 27 7.93 5.60 -4.60
CA LYS A 27 6.99 5.44 -5.71
C LYS A 27 5.61 5.06 -5.22
N ALA A 28 4.63 5.90 -5.50
CA ALA A 28 3.25 5.65 -5.15
C ALA A 28 2.66 4.53 -6.02
N VAL A 29 1.93 3.59 -5.42
CA VAL A 29 1.14 2.59 -6.13
C VAL A 29 -0.20 2.41 -5.44
N GLY A 30 -1.30 2.43 -6.18
CA GLY A 30 -2.64 2.14 -5.65
C GLY A 30 -3.25 3.26 -4.79
N TRP A 31 -2.83 4.51 -4.98
CA TRP A 31 -3.41 5.69 -4.33
C TRP A 31 -4.61 6.22 -5.11
N LEU A 32 -5.67 5.40 -5.20
CA LEU A 32 -6.79 5.63 -6.10
C LEU A 32 -7.87 6.54 -5.51
N GLN A 33 -8.53 7.31 -6.38
CA GLN A 33 -9.64 8.18 -5.99
C GLN A 33 -10.74 8.20 -7.06
N ARG A 34 -12.00 8.36 -6.63
CA ARG A 34 -13.13 8.58 -7.54
C ARG A 34 -12.88 9.78 -8.46
N GLY A 35 -13.16 9.59 -9.75
CA GLY A 35 -12.97 10.62 -10.77
C GLY A 35 -11.52 10.76 -11.27
N LYS A 36 -10.62 9.88 -10.81
CA LYS A 36 -9.27 9.72 -11.35
C LYS A 36 -9.19 8.41 -12.11
N ASP A 37 -8.53 8.47 -13.26
CA ASP A 37 -8.32 7.29 -14.09
C ASP A 37 -7.24 6.40 -13.45
N TYR A 38 -7.37 5.10 -13.70
CA TYR A 38 -6.37 4.11 -13.30
C TYR A 38 -6.45 2.92 -14.23
N HIS A 39 -5.35 2.18 -14.32
CA HIS A 39 -5.30 1.01 -15.17
C HIS A 39 -6.16 -0.12 -14.61
N LYS A 40 -6.99 -0.71 -15.49
CA LYS A 40 -7.83 -1.85 -15.16
C LYS A 40 -7.45 -3.06 -15.98
N GLY A 41 -7.57 -4.23 -15.39
CA GLY A 41 -7.29 -5.49 -16.08
C GLY A 41 -7.10 -6.63 -15.11
N ASP A 42 -6.74 -7.78 -15.67
CA ASP A 42 -6.46 -8.97 -14.90
C ASP A 42 -5.10 -8.87 -14.21
N VAL A 43 -4.98 -9.55 -13.07
CA VAL A 43 -3.71 -9.74 -12.37
C VAL A 43 -3.47 -11.24 -12.16
N PRO A 44 -2.21 -11.71 -12.22
CA PRO A 44 -1.89 -13.09 -11.86
C PRO A 44 -2.27 -13.42 -10.42
N GLU A 45 -2.84 -14.61 -10.20
CA GLU A 45 -3.31 -15.03 -8.86
C GLU A 45 -2.15 -15.20 -7.87
N ASP A 46 -0.97 -15.63 -8.34
CA ASP A 46 0.24 -15.76 -7.52
C ASP A 46 0.76 -14.40 -7.00
N PHE A 47 0.70 -13.36 -7.84
CA PHE A 47 0.96 -11.99 -7.42
C PHE A 47 -0.03 -11.54 -6.35
N PHE A 48 -1.33 -11.75 -6.57
CA PHE A 48 -2.36 -11.34 -5.60
C PHE A 48 -2.20 -12.09 -4.28
N GLU A 49 -1.95 -13.39 -4.31
CA GLU A 49 -1.69 -14.21 -3.13
C GLU A 49 -0.44 -13.73 -2.37
N LYS A 50 0.66 -13.44 -3.07
CA LYS A 50 1.88 -12.89 -2.44
C LYS A 50 1.65 -11.50 -1.85
N LEU A 51 0.89 -10.64 -2.52
CA LEU A 51 0.49 -9.34 -1.97
C LEU A 51 -0.26 -9.50 -0.64
N LEU A 52 -1.19 -10.45 -0.58
CA LEU A 52 -1.96 -10.74 0.64
C LEU A 52 -1.09 -11.28 1.77
N VAL A 53 -0.08 -12.10 1.47
CA VAL A 53 0.93 -12.55 2.45
C VAL A 53 1.62 -11.34 3.11
N LEU A 54 2.09 -10.40 2.30
CA LEU A 54 2.78 -9.20 2.82
C LEU A 54 1.87 -8.31 3.66
N LEU A 55 0.57 -8.28 3.35
CA LEU A 55 -0.44 -7.53 4.10
C LEU A 55 -0.87 -8.19 5.42
N GLN A 56 -0.56 -9.46 5.67
CA GLN A 56 -0.96 -10.12 6.94
C GLN A 56 -0.15 -9.64 8.14
N ASP A 57 1.16 -9.42 7.95
CA ASP A 57 2.05 -8.95 9.00
C ASP A 57 3.02 -7.88 8.45
N PRO A 58 2.48 -6.69 8.08
CA PRO A 58 3.25 -5.69 7.39
C PRO A 58 4.31 -5.07 8.30
N TRP A 59 5.46 -4.73 7.73
CA TRP A 59 6.42 -3.88 8.43
C TRP A 59 5.83 -2.48 8.62
N THR A 60 5.89 -1.96 9.85
CA THR A 60 5.30 -0.67 10.23
C THR A 60 6.40 0.25 10.74
N PRO A 61 6.64 1.41 10.10
CA PRO A 61 7.54 2.43 10.62
C PRO A 61 6.95 3.13 11.85
N PRO A 62 7.77 3.77 12.71
CA PRO A 62 7.31 4.50 13.88
C PRO A 62 6.70 5.87 13.51
N ILE A 63 5.71 5.88 12.62
CA ILE A 63 4.97 7.08 12.21
C ILE A 63 3.50 6.95 12.59
N ALA A 64 2.90 8.05 13.02
CA ALA A 64 1.45 8.09 13.22
C ALA A 64 0.74 8.07 11.85
N THR A 65 -0.07 7.06 11.60
CA THR A 65 -0.95 7.02 10.42
C THR A 65 -2.10 8.00 10.60
N ALA A 66 -2.47 8.75 9.55
CA ALA A 66 -3.48 9.82 9.60
C ALA A 66 -4.95 9.33 9.73
N GLY A 67 -5.17 8.16 10.35
CA GLY A 67 -6.47 7.57 10.57
C GLY A 67 -6.86 6.50 9.56
N VAL A 68 -8.16 6.43 9.28
CA VAL A 68 -8.81 5.37 8.50
C VAL A 68 -9.32 5.96 7.20
N HIS A 69 -9.02 5.32 6.07
CA HIS A 69 -9.38 5.74 4.72
C HIS A 69 -10.43 4.80 4.12
N HIS A 70 -11.64 5.31 3.93
CA HIS A 70 -12.71 4.59 3.25
C HIS A 70 -12.51 4.60 1.73
N CYS A 71 -12.86 3.50 1.07
CA CYS A 71 -12.77 3.38 -0.38
C CYS A 71 -13.76 4.33 -1.05
N SER A 72 -13.24 5.33 -1.76
CA SER A 72 -14.08 6.28 -2.49
C SER A 72 -14.69 5.71 -3.77
N LEU A 73 -14.22 4.56 -4.27
CA LEU A 73 -14.67 3.94 -5.51
C LEU A 73 -15.95 3.11 -5.32
N CYS A 74 -16.11 2.47 -4.16
CA CYS A 74 -17.36 1.83 -3.76
C CYS A 74 -18.51 2.84 -3.74
N ARG A 75 -19.66 2.45 -4.32
CA ARG A 75 -20.79 3.36 -4.55
C ARG A 75 -21.58 3.68 -3.28
N PHE A 76 -21.74 2.71 -2.39
CA PHE A 76 -22.59 2.83 -1.20
C PHE A 76 -21.84 2.49 0.08
N SER A 77 -21.10 1.36 0.09
CA SER A 77 -20.48 0.85 1.30
C SER A 77 -19.19 1.54 1.73
N GLY A 78 -18.49 2.24 0.82
CA GLY A 78 -17.16 2.78 1.09
C GLY A 78 -16.08 1.68 1.27
N GLY A 79 -16.30 0.50 0.69
CA GLY A 79 -15.63 -0.76 1.05
C GLY A 79 -16.53 -1.55 2.02
N ARG A 80 -16.44 -2.87 2.12
CA ARG A 80 -17.26 -3.61 3.11
C ARG A 80 -16.87 -3.16 4.53
N ALA A 81 -17.56 -2.17 5.10
CA ALA A 81 -17.34 -1.70 6.47
C ALA A 81 -18.60 -1.03 7.06
N GLU A 82 -19.76 -1.17 6.41
CA GLU A 82 -21.00 -0.68 6.99
C GLU A 82 -21.45 -1.67 8.07
N PHE A 83 -21.20 -1.29 9.33
CA PHE A 83 -21.86 -1.69 10.58
C PHE A 83 -21.08 -2.44 11.67
N ASP A 84 -19.85 -2.93 11.44
CA ASP A 84 -18.97 -3.32 12.55
C ASP A 84 -17.51 -3.45 12.08
N CYS A 85 -16.56 -2.82 12.79
CA CYS A 85 -15.13 -2.88 12.50
C CYS A 85 -14.53 -4.29 12.63
N HIS A 86 -15.34 -5.28 13.03
CA HIS A 86 -14.95 -6.68 13.17
C HIS A 86 -15.50 -7.64 12.08
N PHE A 87 -16.43 -7.22 11.21
CA PHE A 87 -17.09 -8.14 10.25
C PHE A 87 -16.94 -7.80 8.75
N GLY A 88 -16.28 -6.70 8.40
CA GLY A 88 -16.13 -6.23 7.01
C GLY A 88 -14.95 -6.78 6.19
N LYS A 89 -14.35 -7.92 6.55
CA LYS A 89 -13.19 -8.44 5.80
C LYS A 89 -13.64 -9.23 4.58
N THR A 90 -12.92 -9.04 3.47
CA THR A 90 -13.01 -9.93 2.30
C THR A 90 -11.97 -11.02 2.47
N ASN A 91 -12.37 -12.26 2.15
CA ASN A 91 -11.49 -13.43 2.27
C ASN A 91 -11.10 -13.93 0.89
N PHE A 92 -9.83 -14.27 0.74
CA PHE A 92 -9.30 -15.00 -0.39
C PHE A 92 -8.45 -16.15 0.15
N ARG A 93 -8.92 -17.39 -0.05
CA ARG A 93 -8.34 -18.59 0.56
C ARG A 93 -8.20 -18.42 2.09
N ARG A 94 -6.98 -18.52 2.62
CA ARG A 94 -6.65 -18.34 4.04
C ARG A 94 -6.37 -16.90 4.46
N TYR A 95 -6.41 -15.95 3.53
CA TYR A 95 -6.04 -14.56 3.76
C TYR A 95 -7.29 -13.69 3.87
N SER A 96 -7.24 -12.72 4.78
CA SER A 96 -8.28 -11.70 4.91
C SER A 96 -7.68 -10.32 4.64
N PHE A 97 -8.43 -9.47 3.96
CA PHE A 97 -8.08 -8.08 3.69
C PHE A 97 -9.29 -7.16 3.85
N SER A 98 -9.02 -5.87 4.02
CA SER A 98 -10.04 -4.85 4.28
C SER A 98 -10.22 -3.93 3.07
N GLY A 99 -11.46 -3.49 2.83
CA GLY A 99 -11.74 -2.39 1.90
C GLY A 99 -11.38 -1.01 2.44
N VAL A 100 -11.02 -0.96 3.72
CA VAL A 100 -10.66 0.25 4.45
C VAL A 100 -9.14 0.28 4.63
N GLY A 101 -8.50 1.36 4.15
CA GLY A 101 -7.07 1.59 4.31
C GLY A 101 -6.75 2.13 5.70
N ASN A 102 -5.83 1.50 6.41
CA ASN A 102 -5.43 1.88 7.77
C ASN A 102 -3.92 1.74 8.01
N GLY A 103 -3.15 1.60 6.93
CA GLY A 103 -1.72 1.41 6.97
C GLY A 103 -1.13 1.42 5.56
N PHE A 104 0.17 1.17 5.49
CA PHE A 104 0.93 1.19 4.25
C PHE A 104 1.65 -0.13 4.04
N LEU A 105 1.85 -0.46 2.77
CA LEU A 105 2.69 -1.54 2.32
C LEU A 105 3.94 -0.93 1.67
N PHE A 106 5.10 -1.40 2.12
CA PHE A 106 6.41 -0.97 1.64
C PHE A 106 7.06 -2.11 0.87
N VAL A 107 7.26 -1.95 -0.45
CA VAL A 107 7.82 -3.02 -1.30
C VAL A 107 9.14 -2.54 -1.88
N PRO A 108 10.30 -3.03 -1.37
CA PRO A 108 11.59 -2.68 -1.93
C PRO A 108 11.85 -3.42 -3.25
N ASN A 109 12.49 -2.74 -4.20
CA ASN A 109 12.97 -3.32 -5.46
C ASN A 109 14.25 -2.62 -5.91
N GLY A 110 15.41 -3.23 -5.66
CA GLY A 110 16.70 -2.59 -5.91
C GLY A 110 16.84 -1.29 -5.10
N SER A 111 17.01 -0.16 -5.79
CA SER A 111 17.09 1.18 -5.20
C SER A 111 15.73 1.88 -5.06
N THR A 112 14.63 1.26 -5.49
CA THR A 112 13.29 1.85 -5.45
C THR A 112 12.49 1.29 -4.28
N LEU A 113 11.73 2.15 -3.62
CA LEU A 113 10.73 1.75 -2.63
C LEU A 113 9.34 2.11 -3.15
N PHE A 114 8.49 1.11 -3.34
CA PHE A 114 7.07 1.34 -3.61
C PHE A 114 6.30 1.47 -2.31
N ILE A 115 5.36 2.41 -2.29
CA ILE A 115 4.47 2.68 -1.16
C ILE A 115 3.04 2.57 -1.64
N SER A 116 2.30 1.68 -1.02
CA SER A 116 0.89 1.46 -1.32
C SER A 116 0.03 1.59 -0.05
N PRO A 117 -1.21 2.10 -0.14
CA PRO A 117 -2.19 1.92 0.92
C PRO A 117 -2.50 0.43 1.14
N SER A 118 -2.86 0.04 2.37
CA SER A 118 -3.27 -1.34 2.67
C SER A 118 -4.54 -1.80 1.93
N SER A 119 -5.35 -0.85 1.45
CA SER A 119 -6.56 -1.10 0.65
C SER A 119 -6.29 -1.51 -0.80
N ILE A 120 -5.02 -1.59 -1.25
CA ILE A 120 -4.68 -2.03 -2.61
C ILE A 120 -5.30 -3.39 -2.99
N ALA A 121 -5.34 -4.34 -2.05
CA ALA A 121 -5.96 -5.64 -2.30
C ALA A 121 -7.45 -5.52 -2.63
N HIS A 122 -8.15 -4.59 -1.97
CA HIS A 122 -9.55 -4.29 -2.27
C HIS A 122 -9.73 -3.60 -3.62
N TYR A 123 -8.82 -2.72 -4.02
CA TYR A 123 -8.88 -2.10 -5.34
C TYR A 123 -8.72 -3.12 -6.46
N ILE A 124 -7.81 -4.08 -6.30
CA ILE A 124 -7.63 -5.18 -7.25
C ILE A 124 -8.92 -6.03 -7.31
N ASP A 125 -9.39 -6.52 -6.16
CA ASP A 125 -10.52 -7.44 -6.06
C ASP A 125 -11.87 -6.82 -6.50
N ALA A 126 -12.19 -5.62 -6.00
CA ALA A 126 -13.53 -5.03 -6.16
C ALA A 126 -13.61 -4.01 -7.30
N HIS A 127 -12.47 -3.50 -7.77
CA HIS A 127 -12.41 -2.40 -8.75
C HIS A 127 -11.56 -2.71 -9.98
N GLN A 128 -11.10 -3.95 -10.12
CA GLN A 128 -10.30 -4.44 -11.25
C GLN A 128 -9.03 -3.62 -11.47
N TYR A 129 -8.53 -2.96 -10.41
CA TYR A 129 -7.28 -2.22 -10.49
C TYR A 129 -6.15 -3.19 -10.84
N CYS A 130 -5.40 -2.88 -11.89
CA CYS A 130 -4.25 -3.66 -12.33
C CYS A 130 -2.99 -2.83 -12.07
N PRO A 131 -2.23 -3.12 -10.99
CA PRO A 131 -1.04 -2.37 -10.62
C PRO A 131 0.05 -2.43 -11.71
N PRO A 132 1.00 -1.48 -11.74
CA PRO A 132 2.10 -1.50 -12.70
C PRO A 132 2.90 -2.81 -12.66
N GLY A 133 3.32 -3.31 -13.83
CA GLY A 133 4.00 -4.60 -13.93
C GLY A 133 5.29 -4.69 -13.09
N ASP A 134 6.03 -3.60 -12.93
CA ASP A 134 7.25 -3.59 -12.11
C ASP A 134 6.94 -3.67 -10.61
N PHE A 135 5.81 -3.13 -10.16
CA PHE A 135 5.33 -3.36 -8.79
C PHE A 135 4.91 -4.82 -8.59
N GLN A 136 4.22 -5.42 -9.57
CA GLN A 136 3.83 -6.82 -9.48
C GLN A 136 5.05 -7.75 -9.35
N LYS A 137 6.07 -7.54 -10.19
CA LYS A 137 7.35 -8.25 -10.11
C LYS A 137 8.03 -8.05 -8.75
N ALA A 138 8.05 -6.82 -8.24
CA ALA A 138 8.64 -6.49 -6.95
C ALA A 138 7.95 -7.22 -5.78
N VAL A 139 6.61 -7.30 -5.80
CA VAL A 139 5.84 -8.04 -4.79
C VAL A 139 6.18 -9.53 -4.80
N LEU A 140 6.27 -10.14 -5.99
CA LEU A 140 6.59 -11.56 -6.15
C LEU A 140 7.94 -11.95 -5.53
N VAL A 141 8.95 -11.07 -5.65
CA VAL A 141 10.30 -11.31 -5.09
C VAL A 141 10.52 -10.70 -3.71
N CYS A 142 9.53 -9.99 -3.16
CA CYS A 142 9.66 -9.33 -1.86
C CYS A 142 9.78 -10.37 -0.74
N PRO A 143 10.85 -10.34 0.08
CA PRO A 143 10.98 -11.25 1.22
C PRO A 143 9.90 -10.96 2.27
N ASP A 144 9.64 -11.93 3.14
CA ASP A 144 8.68 -11.75 4.22
C ASP A 144 9.09 -10.58 5.12
N MET A 145 8.13 -9.71 5.46
CA MET A 145 8.42 -8.39 6.06
C MET A 145 9.08 -8.44 7.44
N ARG A 146 9.01 -9.57 8.13
CA ARG A 146 9.71 -9.82 9.42
C ARG A 146 11.08 -10.47 9.27
N SER A 147 11.52 -10.74 8.04
CA SER A 147 12.81 -11.38 7.79
C SER A 147 13.96 -10.36 7.76
N ALA A 148 15.17 -10.83 8.09
CA ALA A 148 16.39 -10.06 7.90
C ALA A 148 16.64 -9.73 6.42
N ALA A 149 16.19 -10.58 5.49
CA ALA A 149 16.29 -10.34 4.06
C ALA A 149 15.45 -9.12 3.65
N TYR A 150 14.22 -9.00 4.14
CA TYR A 150 13.39 -7.82 3.90
C TYR A 150 14.02 -6.55 4.45
N LEU A 151 14.52 -6.58 5.70
CA LEU A 151 15.17 -5.42 6.29
C LEU A 151 16.40 -4.97 5.48
N ARG A 152 17.21 -5.91 4.98
CA ARG A 152 18.34 -5.59 4.09
C ARG A 152 17.87 -4.94 2.79
N SER A 153 16.85 -5.49 2.14
CA SER A 153 16.30 -4.92 0.90
C SER A 153 15.68 -3.54 1.15
N LEU A 154 14.96 -3.34 2.24
CA LEU A 154 14.39 -2.05 2.63
C LEU A 154 15.50 -1.00 2.81
N LEU A 155 16.56 -1.33 3.55
CA LEU A 155 17.69 -0.44 3.81
C LEU A 155 18.64 -0.24 2.62
N ALA A 156 18.41 -0.94 1.50
CA ALA A 156 19.08 -0.69 0.22
C ALA A 156 18.35 0.38 -0.62
N THR A 157 17.18 0.83 -0.18
CA THR A 157 16.41 1.93 -0.78
C THR A 157 16.62 3.25 0.00
N PRO A 158 16.06 4.38 -0.46
CA PRO A 158 16.02 5.62 0.31
C PRO A 158 15.33 5.52 1.68
N ALA A 159 14.68 4.39 2.02
CA ALA A 159 14.15 4.15 3.36
C ALA A 159 15.22 4.26 4.46
N ARG A 160 16.49 3.96 4.16
CA ARG A 160 17.58 4.12 5.13
C ARG A 160 17.71 5.57 5.58
N GLU A 161 17.79 6.49 4.62
CA GLU A 161 17.89 7.92 4.88
C GLU A 161 16.62 8.43 5.56
N TRP A 162 15.46 8.00 5.07
CA TRP A 162 14.17 8.35 5.65
C TRP A 162 14.07 7.97 7.14
N LEU A 163 14.42 6.73 7.48
CA LEU A 163 14.39 6.25 8.86
C LEU A 163 15.34 7.05 9.74
N GLN A 164 16.50 7.47 9.23
CA GLN A 164 17.41 8.35 9.99
C GLN A 164 16.78 9.70 10.29
N ARG A 165 16.07 10.30 9.32
CA ARG A 165 15.35 11.58 9.52
C ARG A 165 14.28 11.47 10.61
N LEU A 166 13.55 10.36 10.66
CA LEU A 166 12.50 10.13 11.66
C LEU A 166 13.01 9.98 13.11
N HIS A 167 14.31 9.70 13.32
CA HIS A 167 14.89 9.59 14.68
C HIS A 167 15.43 10.94 15.19
N VAL A 168 15.46 11.97 14.36
CA VAL A 168 16.03 13.29 14.68
C VAL A 168 14.95 14.30 15.09
N GLU A 169 13.66 13.94 14.98
CA GLU A 169 12.50 14.71 15.45
C GLU A 169 11.79 14.02 16.63
#